data_AF-A0A9X2PZQ2-F1
#
_entry.id   AF-A0A9X2PZQ2-F1
#
_cell.length_a   1.000
_cell.length_b   1.000
_cell.length_c   1.000
_cell.angle_alpha   90.00
_cell.angle_beta   90.00
_cell.angle_gamma   90.00
#
_symmetry.space_group_name_H-M   'P 1'
#
loop_
_entity.id
_entity.type
_entity.pdbx_description
1 polymer ?
#
loop_
_entity_poly.entity_id
_entity_poly.type
_entity_poly.pdbx_seq_one_letter_code
_entity_poly.pdbx_strand_id
1 'polypeptide(L)'
;MPNKLPDTSGSTKLLTISRRFPLRTKLEYGGEIRSISSTTERLIQSWAEARSIDAPVKELFDNEVLFIGEEGSYWLPVQSKLVPFLKNKWPKGGLLELYVQFVGASAKNGDSNWVFVVNGYEELD
;
A
#
# COMPACT_ATOMS: atom_id res chain seq x y z
N MET A 1 -0.93 25.07 -23.56
CA MET A 1 -1.85 25.71 -22.59
C MET A 1 -2.18 24.69 -21.51
N PRO A 2 -1.87 24.91 -20.22
CA PRO A 2 -2.25 23.95 -19.19
C PRO A 2 -3.71 24.22 -18.77
N ASN A 3 -4.55 23.19 -18.88
CA ASN A 3 -5.93 23.21 -18.38
C ASN A 3 -5.91 23.31 -16.85
N LYS A 4 -6.45 24.40 -16.31
CA LYS A 4 -6.81 24.50 -14.90
C LYS A 4 -8.03 23.61 -14.64
N LEU A 5 -7.92 22.69 -13.70
CA LEU A 5 -9.06 21.91 -13.21
C LEU A 5 -9.90 22.78 -12.26
N PRO A 6 -11.23 22.72 -12.33
CA PRO A 6 -12.11 23.53 -11.49
C PRO A 6 -12.15 23.00 -10.05
N ASP A 7 -12.25 23.97 -9.14
CA ASP A 7 -12.36 23.80 -7.70
C ASP A 7 -13.72 23.16 -7.34
N THR A 8 -13.69 22.05 -6.61
CA THR A 8 -14.90 21.38 -6.10
C THR A 8 -14.63 20.82 -4.71
N SER A 9 -15.12 21.58 -3.74
CA SER A 9 -15.28 21.25 -2.33
C SER A 9 -15.87 19.84 -2.13
N GLY A 10 -15.27 19.06 -1.23
CA GLY A 10 -15.89 17.89 -0.60
C GLY A 10 -15.78 16.52 -1.30
N SER A 11 -15.06 16.39 -2.41
CA SER A 11 -14.92 15.10 -3.12
C SER A 11 -13.55 14.46 -2.88
N THR A 12 -13.50 13.26 -2.31
CA THR A 12 -12.28 12.44 -2.30
C THR A 12 -11.95 12.06 -3.75
N LYS A 13 -10.98 12.75 -4.35
CA LYS A 13 -10.47 12.42 -5.67
C LYS A 13 -9.55 11.21 -5.58
N LEU A 14 -9.96 10.12 -6.21
CA LEU A 14 -9.14 8.91 -6.35
C LEU A 14 -8.27 9.05 -7.60
N LEU A 15 -6.96 9.17 -7.40
CA LEU A 15 -5.98 9.13 -8.49
C LEU A 15 -5.50 7.69 -8.65
N THR A 16 -5.74 7.10 -9.83
CA THR A 16 -5.29 5.75 -10.17
C THR A 16 -4.27 5.84 -11.30
N ILE A 17 -3.03 5.39 -11.10
CA ILE A 17 -2.00 5.36 -12.16
C ILE A 17 -2.06 3.97 -12.82
N SER A 18 -2.23 3.96 -14.14
CA SER A 18 -2.44 2.75 -14.96
C SER A 18 -1.14 2.08 -15.48
N ARG A 19 0.05 2.55 -15.07
CA ARG A 19 1.34 1.96 -15.48
C ARG A 19 1.79 0.84 -14.53
N ARG A 20 2.25 -0.27 -15.12
CA ARG A 20 2.70 -1.50 -14.44
C ARG A 20 4.21 -1.46 -14.21
N PHE A 21 4.64 -1.22 -12.98
CA PHE A 21 5.91 -1.74 -12.47
C PHE A 21 5.71 -2.06 -10.99
N PRO A 22 5.79 -3.32 -10.53
CA PRO A 22 6.08 -3.55 -9.13
C PRO A 22 7.42 -2.89 -8.85
N LEU A 23 7.44 -1.94 -7.92
CA LEU A 23 8.66 -1.32 -7.46
C LEU A 23 9.30 -2.27 -6.45
N ARG A 24 10.59 -2.53 -6.63
CA ARG A 24 11.42 -3.14 -5.58
C ARG A 24 11.93 -2.02 -4.69
N THR A 25 11.78 -2.17 -3.39
CA THR A 25 12.30 -1.19 -2.42
C THR A 25 12.82 -1.90 -1.18
N LYS A 26 13.89 -1.37 -0.59
CA LYS A 26 14.49 -1.93 0.62
C LYS A 26 13.96 -1.17 1.82
N LEU A 27 13.31 -1.88 2.74
CA LEU A 27 12.77 -1.32 3.98
C LEU A 27 13.04 -2.26 5.16
N GLU A 28 13.19 -1.70 6.34
CA GLU A 28 13.30 -2.45 7.58
C GLU A 28 11.91 -2.83 8.10
N TYR A 29 11.78 -4.04 8.64
CA TYR A 29 10.56 -4.48 9.29
C TYR A 29 10.39 -3.80 10.66
N GLY A 30 9.32 -3.03 10.84
CA GLY A 30 9.04 -2.30 12.07
C GLY A 30 8.52 -3.16 13.23
N GLY A 31 8.11 -4.41 12.96
CA GLY A 31 7.62 -5.35 13.98
C GLY A 31 6.16 -5.16 14.39
N GLU A 32 5.45 -4.20 13.80
CA GLU A 32 4.06 -3.90 14.15
C GLU A 32 3.11 -4.21 12.99
N ILE A 33 1.91 -4.66 13.35
CA ILE A 33 0.85 -5.06 12.43
C ILE A 33 -0.46 -4.49 12.97
N ARG A 34 -1.27 -3.92 12.09
CA ARG A 34 -2.60 -3.40 12.41
C ARG A 34 -3.60 -3.78 11.33
N SER A 35 -4.89 -3.70 11.66
CA SER A 35 -5.95 -3.83 10.66
C SER A 35 -5.90 -2.69 9.64
N ILE A 36 -6.20 -3.02 8.39
CA ILE A 36 -6.27 -2.02 7.32
C ILE A 36 -7.34 -0.95 7.61
N SER A 37 -7.04 0.31 7.28
CA SER A 37 -8.02 1.39 7.44
C SER A 37 -9.14 1.26 6.41
N SER A 38 -10.36 1.69 6.74
CA SER A 38 -11.49 1.65 5.80
C SER A 38 -11.28 2.51 4.54
N THR A 39 -10.50 3.59 4.64
CA THR A 39 -10.12 4.41 3.49
C THR A 39 -9.16 3.65 2.57
N THR A 40 -8.16 2.98 3.15
CA THR A 40 -7.19 2.17 2.40
C THR A 40 -7.91 0.98 1.72
N GLU A 41 -8.77 0.28 2.46
CA GLU A 41 -9.56 -0.85 1.95
C GLU A 41 -10.40 -0.45 0.74
N ARG A 42 -11.14 0.67 0.82
CA ARG A 42 -11.93 1.19 -0.31
C ARG A 42 -11.07 1.51 -1.53
N LEU A 43 -9.87 2.06 -1.32
CA LEU A 43 -8.97 2.38 -2.42
C LEU A 43 -8.44 1.12 -3.12
N ILE A 44 -8.09 0.09 -2.35
CA ILE A 44 -7.67 -1.20 -2.90
C ILE A 44 -8.85 -1.89 -3.59
N GLN A 45 -10.06 -1.79 -3.06
CA GLN A 45 -11.28 -2.32 -3.69
C GLN A 45 -11.51 -1.69 -5.08
N SER A 46 -11.52 -0.36 -5.18
CA SER A 46 -11.66 0.33 -6.47
C SER A 46 -10.55 -0.05 -7.46
N TRP A 47 -9.32 -0.24 -6.96
CA TRP A 47 -8.18 -0.66 -7.77
C TRP A 47 -8.29 -2.10 -8.27
N ALA A 48 -8.82 -3.01 -7.45
CA ALA A 48 -9.04 -4.40 -7.78
C ALA A 48 -10.14 -4.55 -8.84
N GLU A 49 -11.25 -3.83 -8.66
CA GLU A 49 -12.36 -3.76 -9.62
C GLU A 49 -11.88 -3.23 -10.98
N ALA A 50 -11.12 -2.14 -10.98
CA ALA A 50 -10.53 -1.57 -12.21
C ALA A 50 -9.58 -2.53 -12.94
N ARG A 51 -9.07 -3.56 -12.24
CA ARG A 51 -8.19 -4.60 -12.80
C ARG A 51 -8.90 -5.94 -13.02
N SER A 52 -10.20 -6.03 -12.76
CA SER A 52 -10.98 -7.27 -12.86
C SER A 52 -10.38 -8.41 -12.02
N ILE A 53 -9.86 -8.07 -10.84
CA ILE A 53 -9.38 -9.07 -9.87
C ILE A 53 -10.59 -9.67 -9.17
N ASP A 54 -10.85 -10.96 -9.43
CA ASP A 54 -12.01 -11.69 -8.91
C ASP A 54 -11.69 -12.34 -7.55
N ALA A 55 -11.49 -11.49 -6.54
CA ALA A 55 -11.34 -11.89 -5.14
C ALA A 55 -11.75 -10.73 -4.23
N PRO A 56 -12.44 -11.00 -3.10
CA PRO A 56 -12.72 -9.96 -2.11
C PRO A 56 -11.42 -9.34 -1.62
N VAL A 57 -11.28 -8.00 -1.69
CA VAL A 57 -10.05 -7.32 -1.28
C VAL A 57 -9.67 -7.63 0.17
N LYS A 58 -10.65 -7.80 1.04
CA LYS A 58 -10.43 -8.16 2.43
C LYS A 58 -9.78 -9.55 2.62
N GLU A 59 -10.00 -10.48 1.69
CA GLU A 59 -9.29 -11.77 1.70
C GLU A 59 -7.83 -11.58 1.27
N LEU A 60 -7.58 -10.69 0.31
CA LEU A 60 -6.25 -10.40 -0.20
C LEU A 60 -5.42 -9.52 0.74
N PHE A 61 -6.04 -8.54 1.40
CA PHE A 61 -5.41 -7.50 2.21
C PHE A 61 -6.28 -7.16 3.42
N ASP A 62 -5.93 -7.72 4.57
CA ASP A 62 -6.62 -7.43 5.85
C ASP A 62 -5.75 -6.60 6.82
N ASN A 63 -4.43 -6.60 6.61
CA ASN A 63 -3.48 -6.02 7.55
C ASN A 63 -2.52 -5.03 6.87
N GLU A 64 -2.23 -3.96 7.58
CA GLU A 64 -1.11 -3.07 7.33
C GLU A 64 0.07 -3.46 8.24
N VAL A 65 1.27 -3.44 7.68
CA VAL A 65 2.51 -3.74 8.39
C VAL A 65 3.38 -2.50 8.41
N LEU A 66 4.02 -2.25 9.55
CA LEU A 66 4.97 -1.14 9.71
C LEU A 66 6.30 -1.49 9.06
N PHE A 67 6.74 -0.62 8.17
CA PHE A 67 8.08 -0.64 7.57
C PHE A 67 8.78 0.70 7.81
N ILE A 68 10.11 0.67 7.91
CA ILE A 68 10.94 1.84 8.15
C ILE A 68 11.89 2.00 6.97
N GLY A 69 11.90 3.18 6.36
CA GLY A 69 12.85 3.56 5.33
C GLY A 69 13.56 4.87 5.69
N GLU A 70 14.43 5.33 4.80
CA GLU A 70 15.26 6.52 5.03
C GLU A 70 14.44 7.79 5.29
N GLU A 71 13.30 7.95 4.59
CA GLU A 71 12.45 9.15 4.71
C GLU A 71 11.36 9.01 5.79
N GLY A 72 11.28 7.87 6.49
CA GLY A 72 10.37 7.69 7.61
C GLY A 72 9.72 6.31 7.70
N SER A 73 8.56 6.28 8.35
CA SER A 73 7.80 5.07 8.64
C SER A 73 6.56 4.96 7.76
N TYR A 74 6.31 3.76 7.25
CA TYR A 74 5.23 3.47 6.30
C TYR A 74 4.37 2.33 6.82
N TRP A 75 3.06 2.56 6.85
CA TRP A 75 2.09 1.48 7.04
C TRP A 75 1.63 1.00 5.68
N LEU A 76 2.08 -0.19 5.29
CA LEU A 76 1.81 -0.75 3.98
C LEU A 76 0.84 -1.93 4.10
N PRO A 77 -0.28 -1.93 3.37
CA PRO A 77 -1.10 -3.13 3.20
C PRO A 77 -0.28 -4.27 2.64
N VAL A 78 -0.29 -5.42 3.31
CA VAL A 78 0.46 -6.61 2.90
C VAL A 78 -0.51 -7.71 2.52
N GLN A 79 -0.21 -8.44 1.45
CA GLN A 79 -1.01 -9.62 1.10
C GLN A 79 -1.14 -10.55 2.30
N SER A 80 -2.37 -10.93 2.64
CA SER A 80 -2.72 -11.67 3.87
C SER A 80 -1.86 -12.93 4.07
N LYS A 81 -1.52 -13.63 2.97
CA LYS A 81 -0.65 -14.83 3.00
C LYS A 81 0.80 -14.58 3.45
N LEU A 82 1.31 -13.35 3.32
CA LEU A 82 2.68 -12.98 3.67
C LEU A 82 2.81 -12.54 5.13
N VAL A 83 1.72 -12.07 5.74
CA VAL A 83 1.71 -11.52 7.10
C VAL A 83 2.19 -12.53 8.16
N PRO A 84 1.76 -13.81 8.15
CA PRO A 84 2.28 -14.79 9.12
C PRO A 84 3.79 -15.01 9.01
N PHE A 85 4.35 -14.92 7.80
CA PHE A 85 5.79 -15.07 7.61
C PHE A 85 6.54 -13.90 8.26
N LEU A 86 6.15 -12.67 7.94
CA LEU A 86 6.76 -11.46 8.52
C LEU A 86 6.71 -11.49 10.04
N LYS A 87 5.54 -11.84 10.61
CA LYS A 87 5.33 -11.91 12.05
C LYS A 87 6.21 -12.96 12.75
N ASN A 88 6.35 -14.14 12.16
CA ASN A 88 6.94 -15.29 12.85
C ASN A 88 8.44 -15.47 12.56
N LYS A 89 8.90 -15.01 11.41
CA LYS A 89 10.25 -15.31 10.92
C LYS A 89 11.13 -14.09 10.76
N TRP A 90 10.55 -12.89 10.67
CA TRP A 90 11.34 -11.69 10.47
C TRP A 90 11.58 -10.93 11.77
N PRO A 91 12.85 -10.68 12.16
CA PRO A 91 13.13 -9.89 13.34
C PRO A 91 12.79 -8.41 13.07
N LYS A 92 12.35 -7.71 14.11
CA LYS A 92 12.24 -6.24 14.07
C LYS A 92 13.61 -5.63 13.73
N GLY A 93 13.63 -4.67 12.82
CA GLY A 93 14.84 -4.05 12.27
C GLY A 93 15.51 -4.86 11.15
N GLY A 94 15.00 -6.06 10.83
CA GLY A 94 15.51 -6.84 9.70
C GLY A 94 15.18 -6.18 8.37
N LEU A 95 16.17 -6.06 7.48
CA LEU A 95 16.02 -5.46 6.16
C LEU A 95 15.40 -6.44 5.16
N LEU A 96 14.41 -5.99 4.39
CA LEU A 96 13.74 -6.76 3.33
C LEU A 96 13.75 -5.98 2.03
N GLU A 97 13.85 -6.69 0.91
CA GLU A 97 13.44 -6.12 -0.37
C GLU A 97 11.95 -6.44 -0.59
N LEU A 98 11.11 -5.42 -0.68
CA LEU A 98 9.67 -5.56 -0.87
C LEU A 98 9.29 -5.34 -2.33
N TYR A 99 8.34 -6.16 -2.80
CA TYR A 99 7.64 -5.94 -4.05
C TYR A 99 6.37 -5.14 -3.79
N VAL A 100 6.44 -3.83 -4.07
CA VAL A 100 5.30 -2.93 -3.85
C VAL A 100 4.61 -2.56 -5.15
N GLN A 101 3.30 -2.37 -5.10
CA GLN A 101 2.52 -1.93 -6.24
C GLN A 101 1.69 -0.72 -5.85
N PHE A 102 1.76 0.33 -6.67
CA PHE A 102 0.93 1.51 -6.48
C PHE A 102 -0.55 1.19 -6.76
N VAL A 103 -1.39 1.52 -5.79
CA VAL A 103 -2.84 1.32 -5.86
C VAL A 103 -3.54 2.62 -6.23
N GLY A 104 -3.17 3.70 -5.56
CA GLY A 104 -3.75 5.01 -5.78
C GLY A 104 -3.33 5.99 -4.68
N ALA A 105 -3.89 7.19 -4.73
CA ALA A 105 -3.75 8.16 -3.65
C ALA A 105 -5.13 8.67 -3.22
N SER A 106 -5.30 8.87 -1.91
CA SER A 106 -6.43 9.61 -1.36
C SER A 106 -5.94 10.96 -0.85
N ALA A 107 -6.57 12.05 -1.29
CA ALA A 107 -6.31 13.36 -0.73
C ALA A 107 -7.33 13.68 0.37
N LYS A 108 -6.86 14.11 1.55
CA LYS A 108 -7.71 14.68 2.60
C LYS A 108 -7.08 15.98 3.08
N ASN A 109 -7.83 17.08 3.01
CA ASN A 109 -7.39 18.41 3.45
C ASN A 109 -6.08 18.92 2.80
N GLY A 110 -5.79 18.50 1.56
CA GLY A 110 -4.55 18.86 0.85
C GLY A 110 -3.41 17.86 1.03
N ASP A 111 -3.47 16.98 2.04
CA ASP A 111 -2.49 15.92 2.24
C ASP A 111 -2.82 14.72 1.36
N SER A 112 -1.85 14.33 0.52
CA SER A 112 -1.96 13.14 -0.34
C SER A 112 -1.42 11.92 0.40
N ASN A 113 -2.32 10.99 0.73
CA ASN A 113 -1.95 9.68 1.25
C ASN A 113 -1.83 8.69 0.09
N TRP A 114 -0.59 8.32 -0.23
CA TRP A 114 -0.27 7.37 -1.30
C TRP A 114 -0.36 5.94 -0.76
N VAL A 115 -1.11 5.08 -1.45
CA VAL A 115 -1.28 3.68 -1.04
C VAL A 115 -0.52 2.77 -2.00
N PHE A 116 0.41 2.02 -1.41
CA PHE A 116 1.16 0.96 -2.06
C PHE A 116 0.86 -0.35 -1.35
N VAL A 117 0.53 -1.41 -2.10
CA VAL A 117 0.35 -2.76 -1.55
C VAL A 117 1.64 -3.57 -1.70
N VAL A 118 1.95 -4.41 -0.72
CA VAL A 118 3.06 -5.37 -0.76
C VAL A 118 2.54 -6.70 -1.26
N ASN A 119 3.06 -7.14 -2.42
CA ASN A 119 2.67 -8.38 -3.09
C ASN A 119 3.71 -9.51 -2.95
N GLY A 120 4.87 -9.21 -2.38
CA GLY A 120 5.95 -10.16 -2.16
C GLY A 120 7.12 -9.52 -1.44
N TYR A 121 8.10 -10.32 -1.08
CA TYR A 121 9.39 -9.88 -0.55
C TYR A 121 10.50 -10.84 -0.98
N GLU A 122 11.75 -10.37 -0.91
CA GLU A 122 12.98 -11.16 -1.02
C GLU A 122 13.81 -10.95 0.25
N GLU A 123 14.43 -12.03 0.70
CA GLU A 123 15.44 -11.99 1.75
C GLU A 123 16.71 -11.39 1.14
N LEU A 124 17.30 -10.42 1.84
CA LEU A 124 18.61 -9.89 1.47
C LEU A 124 19.64 -10.66 2.30
N ASP A 125 20.46 -11.47 1.62
CA ASP A 125 21.62 -12.17 2.20
C ASP A 125 22.67 -11.20 2.78
#